data_AF-A0A955L1D6-F1
#
_entry.id   AF-A0A955L1D6-F1
#
_cell.length_a   1.000
_cell.length_b   1.000
_cell.length_c   1.000
_cell.angle_alpha   90.00
_cell.angle_beta   90.00
_cell.angle_gamma   90.00
#
_symmetry.space_group_name_H-M   'P 1'
#
loop_
_entity.id
_entity.type
_entity.pdbx_description
1 polymer ?
#
loop_
_entity_poly.entity_id
_entity_poly.type
_entity_poly.pdbx_seq_one_letter_code
_entity_poly.pdbx_strand_id
1 'polypeptide(L)'
;RKAIDFIISRIDVNTGLVKPSYDLWEEHFGTFTFTSSAVYGALTCAAEIADVFGKEDKKEEYLKLSNLVKNGILEYHYNSETKAFYKRVIHKDHSIDGTELKDDTADMSSLYGLFRFRVLESDDERLINMKKYVQDTLQCSTPIGGMPRYENDRYFKVIETVQGNPWVITTMWMGQLCISQAKSLDELKECKYYIDWANQHASRTGILSEQLNPTNGMQISASPLTWSHTEYIITVLDYIKKYEELQNAENQTT
;
A
#
# COMPACT_ATOMS: atom_id res chain seq x y z
N ARG A 1 -22.14 -9.65 -6.31
CA ARG A 1 -22.34 -11.11 -6.08
C ARG A 1 -21.26 -11.96 -6.77
N LYS A 2 -21.23 -12.14 -8.11
CA LYS A 2 -20.22 -12.99 -8.78
C LYS A 2 -18.75 -12.69 -8.40
N ALA A 3 -18.38 -11.41 -8.34
CA ALA A 3 -17.02 -11.00 -7.98
C ALA A 3 -16.64 -11.41 -6.55
N ILE A 4 -17.53 -11.19 -5.57
CA ILE A 4 -17.26 -11.55 -4.18
C ILE A 4 -17.27 -13.07 -3.98
N ASP A 5 -18.15 -13.80 -4.67
CA ASP A 5 -18.17 -15.26 -4.64
C ASP A 5 -16.82 -15.85 -5.15
N PHE A 6 -16.25 -15.25 -6.20
CA PHE A 6 -14.91 -15.61 -6.67
C PHE A 6 -13.85 -15.33 -5.61
N ILE A 7 -13.84 -14.12 -5.02
CA ILE A 7 -12.89 -13.75 -3.96
C ILE A 7 -12.95 -14.73 -2.79
N ILE A 8 -14.16 -15.07 -2.32
CA ILE A 8 -14.37 -16.03 -1.23
C ILE A 8 -13.80 -17.40 -1.58
N SER A 9 -13.97 -17.86 -2.83
CA SER A 9 -13.39 -19.13 -3.28
C SER A 9 -11.85 -19.17 -3.24
N ARG A 10 -11.20 -18.00 -3.16
CA ARG A 10 -9.75 -17.85 -3.05
C ARG A 10 -9.25 -17.81 -1.62
N ILE A 11 -10.11 -17.82 -0.61
CA ILE A 11 -9.70 -17.85 0.80
C ILE A 11 -9.48 -19.31 1.22
N ASP A 12 -8.35 -19.60 1.84
CA ASP A 12 -8.18 -20.82 2.63
C ASP A 12 -8.80 -20.61 4.01
N VAL A 13 -9.85 -21.37 4.31
CA VAL A 13 -10.61 -21.20 5.55
C VAL A 13 -9.86 -21.70 6.79
N ASN A 14 -8.82 -22.52 6.62
CA ASN A 14 -8.06 -23.06 7.75
C ASN A 14 -7.01 -22.06 8.26
N THR A 15 -6.40 -21.32 7.34
CA THR A 15 -5.31 -20.37 7.64
C THR A 15 -5.77 -18.91 7.56
N GLY A 16 -6.88 -18.65 6.86
CA GLY A 16 -7.30 -17.29 6.48
C GLY A 16 -6.44 -16.67 5.39
N LEU A 17 -5.47 -17.39 4.84
CA LEU A 17 -4.64 -16.89 3.74
C LEU A 17 -5.41 -16.85 2.43
N VAL A 18 -5.09 -15.87 1.59
CA VAL A 18 -5.53 -15.86 0.21
C VAL A 18 -4.64 -16.84 -0.57
N LYS A 19 -5.27 -17.75 -1.31
CA LYS A 19 -4.58 -18.73 -2.15
C LYS A 19 -3.62 -18.03 -3.12
N PRO A 20 -2.45 -18.63 -3.42
CA PRO A 20 -1.43 -18.02 -4.26
C PRO A 20 -1.94 -17.47 -5.59
N SER A 21 -1.39 -16.33 -5.99
CA SER A 21 -1.64 -15.62 -7.26
C SER A 21 -0.39 -14.80 -7.63
N TYR A 22 -0.47 -13.93 -8.64
CA TYR A 22 0.60 -12.96 -8.91
C TYR A 22 0.46 -11.71 -8.04
N ASP A 23 1.58 -11.08 -7.71
CA ASP A 23 1.58 -9.79 -6.98
C ASP A 23 1.07 -8.64 -7.84
N LEU A 24 0.89 -7.47 -7.20
CA LEU A 24 0.48 -6.23 -7.86
C LEU A 24 1.40 -5.83 -9.01
N TRP A 25 2.68 -6.19 -8.90
CA TRP A 25 3.71 -5.90 -9.87
C TRP A 25 3.83 -6.94 -10.99
N GLU A 26 3.01 -8.00 -10.94
CA GLU A 26 2.91 -9.06 -11.95
C GLU A 26 4.20 -9.85 -12.16
N GLU A 27 5.02 -10.02 -11.12
CA GLU A 27 6.38 -10.58 -11.21
C GLU A 27 6.52 -11.92 -10.49
N HIS A 28 5.87 -12.08 -9.35
CA HIS A 28 6.07 -13.24 -8.49
C HIS A 28 4.76 -13.96 -8.17
N PHE A 29 4.83 -15.28 -8.08
CA PHE A 29 3.72 -16.11 -7.62
C PHE A 29 3.84 -16.41 -6.12
N GLY A 30 2.74 -16.31 -5.39
CA GLY A 30 2.67 -16.55 -3.95
C GLY A 30 1.44 -15.93 -3.30
N THR A 31 1.38 -15.96 -1.96
CA THR A 31 0.41 -15.20 -1.17
C THR A 31 1.05 -13.89 -0.73
N PHE A 32 0.43 -12.75 -1.01
CA PHE A 32 1.05 -11.43 -0.83
C PHE A 32 0.30 -10.57 0.18
N THR A 33 1.03 -9.77 0.96
CA THR A 33 0.44 -8.85 1.94
C THR A 33 -0.54 -7.88 1.26
N PHE A 34 -0.15 -7.30 0.12
CA PHE A 34 -1.03 -6.41 -0.64
C PHE A 34 -2.32 -7.12 -1.09
N THR A 35 -2.20 -8.28 -1.76
CA THR A 35 -3.35 -9.00 -2.30
C THR A 35 -4.31 -9.46 -1.19
N SER A 36 -3.77 -9.96 -0.08
CA SER A 36 -4.57 -10.32 1.10
C SER A 36 -5.28 -9.10 1.70
N SER A 37 -4.60 -7.95 1.75
CA SER A 37 -5.21 -6.69 2.21
C SER A 37 -6.34 -6.22 1.28
N ALA A 38 -6.17 -6.36 -0.03
CA ALA A 38 -7.21 -6.04 -1.01
C ALA A 38 -8.44 -6.95 -0.87
N VAL A 39 -8.23 -8.25 -0.61
CA VAL A 39 -9.31 -9.20 -0.31
C VAL A 39 -10.04 -8.83 0.97
N TYR A 40 -9.32 -8.45 2.03
CA TYR A 40 -9.91 -7.93 3.26
C TYR A 40 -10.81 -6.72 2.98
N GLY A 41 -10.29 -5.70 2.29
CA GLY A 41 -11.05 -4.50 1.95
C GLY A 41 -12.28 -4.79 1.09
N ALA A 42 -12.17 -5.73 0.13
CA ALA A 42 -13.29 -6.13 -0.71
C ALA A 42 -14.42 -6.82 0.08
N LEU A 43 -14.08 -7.65 1.08
CA LEU A 43 -15.06 -8.30 1.95
C LEU A 43 -15.74 -7.28 2.88
N THR A 44 -14.98 -6.36 3.48
CA THR A 44 -15.55 -5.28 4.30
C THR A 44 -16.51 -4.41 3.48
N CYS A 45 -16.12 -3.99 2.26
CA CYS A 45 -16.99 -3.25 1.36
C CYS A 45 -18.23 -4.06 0.95
N ALA A 46 -18.08 -5.36 0.67
CA ALA A 46 -19.21 -6.22 0.36
C ALA A 46 -20.20 -6.32 1.53
N ALA A 47 -19.72 -6.31 2.78
CA ALA A 47 -20.56 -6.28 3.97
C ALA A 47 -21.35 -4.97 4.07
N GLU A 48 -20.72 -3.82 3.85
CA GLU A 48 -21.39 -2.51 3.82
C GLU A 48 -22.46 -2.45 2.72
N ILE A 49 -22.16 -2.95 1.53
CA ILE A 49 -23.14 -3.04 0.44
C ILE A 49 -24.30 -3.96 0.85
N ALA A 50 -24.02 -5.12 1.46
CA ALA A 50 -25.05 -6.03 1.93
C ALA A 50 -25.98 -5.38 2.97
N ASP A 51 -25.43 -4.58 3.88
CA ASP A 51 -26.17 -3.80 4.89
C ASP A 51 -27.14 -2.81 4.23
N VAL A 52 -26.66 -2.03 3.26
CA VAL A 52 -27.49 -1.08 2.49
C VAL A 52 -28.69 -1.77 1.81
N PHE A 53 -28.54 -3.03 1.40
CA PHE A 53 -29.61 -3.83 0.79
C PHE A 53 -30.41 -4.68 1.79
N GLY A 54 -30.20 -4.51 3.10
CA GLY A 54 -30.90 -5.25 4.16
C GLY A 54 -30.62 -6.75 4.14
N LYS A 55 -29.42 -7.16 3.70
CA LYS A 55 -28.98 -8.57 3.62
C LYS A 55 -28.11 -8.93 4.84
N GLU A 56 -28.71 -8.96 6.02
CA GLU A 56 -27.99 -9.15 7.28
C GLU A 56 -27.15 -10.44 7.31
N ASP A 57 -27.71 -11.57 6.85
CA ASP A 57 -26.98 -12.85 6.77
C ASP A 57 -25.68 -12.74 5.95
N LYS A 58 -25.72 -11.96 4.84
CA LYS A 58 -24.56 -11.77 3.96
C LYS A 58 -23.56 -10.80 4.53
N LYS A 59 -24.02 -9.73 5.17
CA LYS A 59 -23.15 -8.82 5.92
C LYS A 59 -22.37 -9.59 6.98
N GLU A 60 -23.03 -10.41 7.80
CA GLU A 60 -22.36 -11.23 8.80
C GLU A 60 -21.36 -12.21 8.19
N GLU A 61 -21.73 -12.90 7.11
CA GLU A 61 -20.83 -13.82 6.40
C GLU A 61 -19.57 -13.12 5.91
N TYR A 62 -19.73 -11.96 5.25
CA TYR A 62 -18.61 -11.19 4.71
C TYR A 62 -17.71 -10.61 5.81
N LEU A 63 -18.27 -10.16 6.93
CA LEU A 63 -17.50 -9.70 8.09
C LEU A 63 -16.74 -10.84 8.78
N LYS A 64 -17.34 -12.03 8.88
CA LYS A 64 -16.64 -13.22 9.42
C LYS A 64 -15.44 -13.58 8.55
N LEU A 65 -15.62 -13.57 7.22
CA LEU A 65 -14.54 -13.84 6.26
C LEU A 65 -13.49 -12.74 6.24
N SER A 66 -13.86 -11.46 6.32
CA SER A 66 -12.88 -10.37 6.39
C SER A 66 -12.01 -10.49 7.64
N ASN A 67 -12.62 -10.79 8.80
CA ASN A 67 -11.87 -11.01 10.04
C ASN A 67 -10.95 -12.23 9.96
N LEU A 68 -11.39 -13.31 9.31
CA LEU A 68 -10.54 -14.46 9.06
C LEU A 68 -9.30 -14.09 8.22
N VAL A 69 -9.49 -13.33 7.13
CA VAL A 69 -8.38 -12.87 6.28
C VAL A 69 -7.45 -11.92 7.03
N LYS A 70 -8.00 -10.98 7.81
CA LYS A 70 -7.21 -10.08 8.66
C LYS A 70 -6.34 -10.87 9.63
N ASN A 71 -6.89 -11.87 10.30
CA ASN A 71 -6.13 -12.71 11.22
C ASN A 71 -5.04 -13.51 10.49
N GLY A 72 -5.32 -14.04 9.29
CA GLY A 72 -4.32 -14.70 8.46
C GLY A 72 -3.16 -13.78 8.05
N ILE A 73 -3.45 -12.51 7.72
CA ILE A 73 -2.40 -11.50 7.46
C ILE A 73 -1.54 -11.30 8.72
N LEU A 74 -2.16 -11.08 9.88
CA LEU A 74 -1.44 -10.78 11.12
C LEU A 74 -0.62 -11.96 11.64
N GLU A 75 -1.07 -13.20 11.40
CA GLU A 75 -0.37 -14.40 11.84
C GLU A 75 0.78 -14.78 10.91
N TYR A 76 0.53 -14.84 9.61
CA TYR A 76 1.49 -15.44 8.67
C TYR A 76 2.36 -14.42 7.95
N HIS A 77 1.89 -13.18 7.76
CA HIS A 77 2.66 -12.14 7.08
C HIS A 77 3.45 -11.24 8.02
N TYR A 78 3.12 -11.19 9.31
CA TYR A 78 3.88 -10.37 10.25
C TYR A 78 5.22 -11.02 10.60
N ASN A 79 6.31 -10.27 10.42
CA ASN A 79 7.66 -10.63 10.82
C ASN A 79 7.99 -9.92 12.13
N SER A 80 8.03 -10.67 13.23
CA SER A 80 8.34 -10.12 14.56
C SER A 80 9.80 -9.68 14.73
N GLU A 81 10.73 -10.24 13.94
CA GLU A 81 12.15 -9.90 14.01
C GLU A 81 12.42 -8.52 13.40
N THR A 82 11.87 -8.25 12.22
CA THR A 82 12.00 -6.95 11.54
C THR A 82 10.94 -5.94 11.96
N LYS A 83 9.91 -6.37 12.72
CA LYS A 83 8.71 -5.59 13.07
C LYS A 83 7.98 -5.03 11.84
N ALA A 84 8.02 -5.79 10.76
CA ALA A 84 7.46 -5.44 9.45
C ALA A 84 6.60 -6.60 8.93
N PHE A 85 6.03 -6.46 7.73
CA PHE A 85 5.29 -7.53 7.07
C PHE A 85 6.07 -8.07 5.88
N TYR A 86 6.13 -9.39 5.73
CA TYR A 86 6.68 -10.05 4.56
C TYR A 86 5.95 -9.57 3.30
N LYS A 87 6.67 -9.34 2.19
CA LYS A 87 6.05 -9.09 0.88
C LYS A 87 5.19 -10.28 0.48
N ARG A 88 5.77 -11.49 0.62
CA ARG A 88 5.21 -12.75 0.13
C ARG A 88 5.41 -13.88 1.15
N VAL A 89 4.42 -14.76 1.22
CA VAL A 89 4.46 -16.02 1.95
C VAL A 89 4.01 -17.15 1.03
N ILE A 90 4.62 -18.32 1.15
CA ILE A 90 4.08 -19.58 0.64
C ILE A 90 3.96 -20.49 1.85
N HIS A 91 2.72 -20.72 2.29
CA HIS A 91 2.45 -21.65 3.38
C HIS A 91 2.61 -23.10 2.88
N LYS A 92 3.07 -24.00 3.76
CA LYS A 92 3.32 -25.41 3.42
C LYS A 92 2.12 -26.09 2.74
N ASP A 93 0.90 -25.77 3.17
CA ASP A 93 -0.35 -26.34 2.62
C ASP A 93 -0.66 -25.85 1.19
N HIS A 94 0.09 -24.87 0.70
CA HIS A 94 0.01 -24.30 -0.65
C HIS A 94 1.28 -24.54 -1.48
N SER A 95 2.29 -25.19 -0.90
CA SER A 95 3.52 -25.58 -1.59
C SER A 95 3.38 -26.99 -2.18
N ILE A 96 4.03 -27.24 -3.32
CA ILE A 96 3.99 -28.56 -3.99
C ILE A 96 4.84 -29.58 -3.22
N ASP A 97 5.91 -29.13 -2.58
CA ASP A 97 6.93 -29.95 -1.91
C ASP A 97 6.89 -29.86 -0.37
N GLY A 98 5.91 -29.14 0.19
CA GLY A 98 5.78 -28.92 1.63
C GLY A 98 6.67 -27.80 2.18
N THR A 99 7.39 -27.06 1.32
CA THR A 99 8.28 -25.97 1.75
C THR A 99 7.50 -24.70 2.12
N GLU A 100 7.93 -24.06 3.21
CA GLU A 100 7.47 -22.73 3.57
C GLU A 100 8.45 -21.69 3.03
N LEU A 101 7.94 -20.61 2.46
CA LEU A 101 8.75 -19.46 2.04
C LEU A 101 8.19 -18.20 2.67
N LYS A 102 9.09 -17.38 3.23
CA LYS A 102 8.79 -16.04 3.74
C LYS A 102 9.77 -15.07 3.11
N ASP A 103 9.24 -14.08 2.41
CA ASP A 103 9.98 -13.11 1.62
C ASP A 103 9.88 -11.75 2.30
N ASP A 104 10.97 -11.31 2.92
CA ASP A 104 11.07 -10.09 3.71
C ASP A 104 11.52 -8.86 2.92
N THR A 105 11.61 -8.98 1.58
CA THR A 105 11.87 -7.87 0.66
C THR A 105 10.98 -6.68 1.02
N ALA A 106 11.58 -5.54 1.35
CA ALA A 106 10.82 -4.32 1.61
C ALA A 106 10.04 -3.91 0.36
N ASP A 107 8.73 -3.70 0.49
CA ASP A 107 7.84 -3.46 -0.65
C ASP A 107 6.76 -2.42 -0.32
N MET A 108 6.63 -1.43 -1.20
CA MET A 108 5.67 -0.34 -1.02
C MET A 108 4.23 -0.81 -1.13
N SER A 109 3.94 -1.83 -1.96
CA SER A 109 2.57 -2.35 -2.09
C SER A 109 2.10 -2.99 -0.78
N SER A 110 2.99 -3.67 -0.06
CA SER A 110 2.68 -4.31 1.21
C SER A 110 2.34 -3.30 2.29
N LEU A 111 3.11 -2.22 2.43
CA LEU A 111 2.78 -1.10 3.31
C LEU A 111 1.47 -0.44 2.90
N TYR A 112 1.33 -0.12 1.61
CA TYR A 112 0.14 0.58 1.10
C TYR A 112 -1.12 -0.25 1.29
N GLY A 113 -1.08 -1.56 1.06
CA GLY A 113 -2.22 -2.45 1.23
C GLY A 113 -2.75 -2.47 2.67
N LEU A 114 -1.84 -2.62 3.65
CA LEU A 114 -2.21 -2.64 5.07
C LEU A 114 -2.93 -1.37 5.50
N PHE A 115 -2.45 -0.22 5.03
CA PHE A 115 -3.02 1.10 5.28
C PHE A 115 -4.31 1.35 4.48
N ARG A 116 -4.25 1.24 3.16
CA ARG A 116 -5.32 1.67 2.24
C ARG A 116 -6.59 0.88 2.43
N PHE A 117 -6.47 -0.42 2.67
CA PHE A 117 -7.60 -1.30 2.93
C PHE A 117 -7.96 -1.40 4.41
N ARG A 118 -7.33 -0.58 5.27
CA ARG A 118 -7.58 -0.51 6.73
C ARG A 118 -7.48 -1.86 7.43
N VAL A 119 -6.52 -2.69 6.99
CA VAL A 119 -6.16 -3.89 7.75
C VAL A 119 -5.62 -3.45 9.11
N LEU A 120 -4.80 -2.40 9.11
CA LEU A 120 -4.30 -1.70 10.28
C LEU A 120 -4.77 -0.24 10.24
N GLU A 121 -5.10 0.30 11.41
CA GLU A 121 -5.38 1.73 11.55
C GLU A 121 -4.10 2.55 11.40
N SER A 122 -4.25 3.82 11.03
CA SER A 122 -3.11 4.71 10.74
C SER A 122 -2.11 4.86 11.92
N ASP A 123 -2.57 4.71 13.16
CA ASP A 123 -1.80 4.83 14.39
C ASP A 123 -1.45 3.47 15.04
N ASP A 124 -1.74 2.35 14.35
CA ASP A 124 -1.29 1.03 14.80
C ASP A 124 0.24 0.95 14.80
N GLU A 125 0.82 0.51 15.92
CA GLU A 125 2.28 0.43 16.10
C GLU A 125 2.97 -0.41 15.01
N ARG A 126 2.31 -1.48 14.52
CA ARG A 126 2.86 -2.32 13.46
C ARG A 126 2.91 -1.60 12.13
N LEU A 127 1.93 -0.73 11.84
CA LEU A 127 1.93 0.07 10.62
C LEU A 127 2.99 1.19 10.70
N ILE A 128 3.16 1.79 11.86
CA ILE A 128 4.23 2.78 12.12
C ILE A 128 5.61 2.13 11.93
N ASN A 129 5.83 0.94 12.50
CA ASN A 129 7.08 0.20 12.35
C ASN A 129 7.31 -0.23 10.89
N MET A 130 6.28 -0.73 10.20
CA MET A 130 6.35 -1.09 8.77
C MET A 130 6.68 0.12 7.89
N LYS A 131 6.06 1.28 8.16
CA LYS A 131 6.36 2.53 7.45
C LYS A 131 7.83 2.91 7.61
N LYS A 132 8.35 2.85 8.84
CA LYS A 132 9.76 3.14 9.14
C LYS A 132 10.69 2.16 8.41
N TYR A 133 10.42 0.86 8.49
CA TYR A 133 11.19 -0.17 7.79
C TYR A 133 11.25 0.08 6.28
N VAL A 134 10.10 0.34 5.66
CA VAL A 134 10.01 0.61 4.23
C VAL A 134 10.71 1.92 3.85
N GLN A 135 10.55 2.97 4.65
CA GLN A 135 11.21 4.25 4.40
C GLN A 135 12.75 4.13 4.50
N ASP A 136 13.24 3.54 5.58
CA ASP A 136 14.68 3.38 5.84
C ASP A 136 15.36 2.52 4.76
N THR A 137 14.66 1.51 4.22
CA THR A 137 15.20 0.58 3.22
C THR A 137 15.07 1.11 1.78
N LEU A 138 13.93 1.71 1.41
CA LEU A 138 13.61 1.99 0.01
C LEU A 138 13.83 3.43 -0.41
N GLN A 139 13.78 4.41 0.49
CA GLN A 139 13.83 5.82 0.11
C GLN A 139 15.09 6.11 -0.73
N CYS A 140 14.90 6.69 -1.92
CA CYS A 140 16.01 6.97 -2.82
C CYS A 140 16.93 8.04 -2.22
N SER A 141 18.16 7.66 -1.86
CA SER A 141 19.19 8.55 -1.28
C SER A 141 19.86 9.48 -2.30
N THR A 142 19.17 9.85 -3.37
CA THR A 142 19.65 10.81 -4.37
C THR A 142 18.97 12.17 -4.17
N PRO A 143 19.47 13.27 -4.76
CA PRO A 143 18.77 14.55 -4.73
C PRO A 143 17.37 14.52 -5.35
N ILE A 144 17.07 13.49 -6.15
CA ILE A 144 15.73 13.29 -6.71
C ILE A 144 14.78 12.77 -5.63
N GLY A 145 15.20 11.93 -4.69
CA GLY A 145 14.30 11.37 -3.68
C GLY A 145 13.24 10.44 -4.28
N GLY A 146 12.12 10.28 -3.56
CA GLY A 146 11.02 9.39 -3.92
C GLY A 146 11.23 7.94 -3.48
N MET A 147 10.25 7.09 -3.81
CA MET A 147 10.21 5.68 -3.42
C MET A 147 10.18 4.77 -4.66
N PRO A 148 10.97 3.69 -4.73
CA PRO A 148 10.81 2.63 -5.71
C PRO A 148 9.64 1.70 -5.36
N ARG A 149 9.41 0.65 -6.16
CA ARG A 149 8.38 -0.36 -5.88
C ARG A 149 8.75 -1.23 -4.67
N TYR A 150 9.94 -1.80 -4.70
CA TYR A 150 10.47 -2.68 -3.67
C TYR A 150 12.02 -2.74 -3.75
N GLU A 151 12.63 -3.43 -2.79
CA GLU A 151 14.09 -3.54 -2.67
C GLU A 151 14.71 -4.21 -3.90
N ASN A 152 15.82 -3.65 -4.40
CA ASN A 152 16.53 -4.15 -5.58
C ASN A 152 15.66 -4.29 -6.86
N ASP A 153 14.62 -3.47 -7.01
CA ASP A 153 13.80 -3.39 -8.22
C ASP A 153 14.65 -3.11 -9.48
N ARG A 154 14.63 -4.07 -10.42
CA ARG A 154 15.42 -4.04 -11.66
C ARG A 154 14.68 -3.46 -12.86
N TYR A 155 13.38 -3.19 -12.75
CA TYR A 155 12.58 -2.74 -13.88
C TYR A 155 12.98 -1.32 -14.31
N PHE A 156 13.62 -1.21 -15.48
CA PHE A 156 14.26 0.01 -15.99
C PHE A 156 15.33 0.63 -15.08
N LYS A 157 15.89 -0.13 -14.12
CA LYS A 157 16.87 0.39 -13.15
C LYS A 157 18.04 1.09 -13.85
N VAL A 158 18.29 2.35 -13.47
CA VAL A 158 19.30 3.20 -14.14
C VAL A 158 20.69 3.09 -13.50
N ILE A 159 20.76 3.03 -12.17
CA ILE A 159 22.02 2.97 -11.42
C ILE A 159 21.92 1.93 -10.31
N GLU A 160 23.05 1.29 -9.98
CA GLU A 160 23.08 0.23 -8.95
C GLU A 160 23.07 0.75 -7.52
N THR A 161 23.42 2.02 -7.29
CA THR A 161 23.55 2.60 -5.94
C THR A 161 22.21 2.94 -5.27
N VAL A 162 21.08 2.63 -5.90
CA VAL A 162 19.73 2.79 -5.36
C VAL A 162 18.97 1.48 -5.44
N GLN A 163 17.91 1.35 -4.64
CA GLN A 163 17.08 0.15 -4.65
C GLN A 163 16.33 -0.03 -5.97
N GLY A 164 15.85 1.07 -6.55
CA GLY A 164 15.21 1.13 -7.87
C GLY A 164 15.02 2.58 -8.28
N ASN A 165 14.42 2.80 -9.45
CA ASN A 165 13.98 4.15 -9.83
C ASN A 165 12.81 4.58 -8.94
N PRO A 166 12.71 5.86 -8.56
CA PRO A 166 11.51 6.37 -7.87
C PRO A 166 10.30 6.36 -8.80
N TRP A 167 9.17 5.88 -8.28
CA TRP A 167 7.87 5.87 -8.94
C TRP A 167 6.98 6.97 -8.36
N VAL A 168 6.21 7.62 -9.22
CA VAL A 168 5.24 8.63 -8.75
C VAL A 168 4.19 7.98 -7.85
N ILE A 169 3.67 6.83 -8.25
CA ILE A 169 2.63 6.06 -7.53
C ILE A 169 3.04 5.77 -6.09
N THR A 170 4.19 5.12 -5.88
CA THR A 170 4.61 4.69 -4.54
C THR A 170 5.08 5.86 -3.67
N THR A 171 5.62 6.91 -4.28
CA THR A 171 5.92 8.17 -3.59
C THR A 171 4.63 8.84 -3.08
N MET A 172 3.56 8.82 -3.88
CA MET A 172 2.24 9.30 -3.45
C MET A 172 1.66 8.42 -2.34
N TRP A 173 1.78 7.09 -2.41
CA TRP A 173 1.31 6.19 -1.34
C TRP A 173 1.97 6.47 0.01
N MET A 174 3.29 6.73 0.03
CA MET A 174 3.97 7.16 1.25
C MET A 174 3.41 8.50 1.75
N GLY A 175 3.19 9.46 0.84
CA GLY A 175 2.56 10.74 1.16
C GLY A 175 1.16 10.59 1.77
N GLN A 176 0.30 9.77 1.18
CA GLN A 176 -1.05 9.49 1.69
C GLN A 176 -1.02 8.91 3.11
N LEU A 177 -0.11 7.98 3.39
CA LEU A 177 0.05 7.46 4.74
C LEU A 177 0.53 8.53 5.72
N CYS A 178 1.54 9.33 5.35
CA CYS A 178 2.00 10.46 6.16
C CYS A 178 0.87 11.44 6.49
N ILE A 179 0.08 11.84 5.48
CA ILE A 179 -1.09 12.72 5.64
C ILE A 179 -2.09 12.11 6.63
N SER A 180 -2.41 10.82 6.50
CA SER A 180 -3.36 10.17 7.39
C SER A 180 -2.92 10.20 8.86
N GLN A 181 -1.60 10.09 9.09
CA GLN A 181 -0.99 10.03 10.42
C GLN A 181 -0.79 11.40 11.07
N ALA A 182 -0.77 12.49 10.30
CA ALA A 182 -0.57 13.84 10.81
C ALA A 182 -1.58 14.19 11.92
N LYS A 183 -1.08 14.72 13.04
CA LYS A 183 -1.87 15.11 14.22
C LYS A 183 -1.96 16.62 14.42
N SER A 184 -1.19 17.39 13.66
CA SER A 184 -1.17 18.87 13.70
C SER A 184 -1.01 19.47 12.30
N LEU A 185 -1.35 20.75 12.16
CA LEU A 185 -1.15 21.46 10.89
C LEU A 185 0.34 21.57 10.49
N ASP A 186 1.25 21.60 11.47
CA ASP A 186 2.69 21.60 11.22
C ASP A 186 3.18 20.26 10.65
N GLU A 187 2.78 19.13 11.25
CA GLU A 187 3.07 17.79 10.70
C GLU A 187 2.44 17.60 9.31
N LEU A 188 1.22 18.09 9.10
CA LEU A 188 0.57 18.01 7.80
C LEU A 188 1.35 18.82 6.75
N LYS A 189 1.87 20.00 7.11
CA LYS A 189 2.67 20.83 6.23
C LYS A 189 3.94 20.12 5.75
N GLU A 190 4.58 19.30 6.58
CA GLU A 190 5.71 18.46 6.16
C GLU A 190 5.30 17.44 5.08
N CYS A 191 4.08 16.91 5.16
CA CYS A 191 3.55 15.97 4.16
C CYS A 191 3.35 16.61 2.78
N LYS A 192 3.25 17.94 2.68
CA LYS A 192 3.18 18.66 1.41
C LYS A 192 4.40 18.40 0.52
N TYR A 193 5.53 18.00 1.12
CA TYR A 193 6.73 17.56 0.40
C TYR A 193 6.41 16.58 -0.73
N TYR A 194 5.55 15.59 -0.51
CA TYR A 194 5.23 14.57 -1.51
C TYR A 194 4.48 15.16 -2.72
N ILE A 195 3.53 16.07 -2.48
CA ILE A 195 2.79 16.77 -3.53
C ILE A 195 3.74 17.67 -4.33
N ASP A 196 4.60 18.42 -3.63
CA ASP A 196 5.56 19.32 -4.25
C ASP A 196 6.61 18.56 -5.06
N TRP A 197 7.05 17.41 -4.57
CA TRP A 197 7.94 16.49 -5.27
C TRP A 197 7.36 16.06 -6.62
N ALA A 198 6.09 15.63 -6.66
CA ALA A 198 5.45 15.25 -7.91
C ALA A 198 5.32 16.44 -8.88
N ASN A 199 4.98 17.63 -8.37
CA ASN A 199 4.90 18.86 -9.18
C ASN A 199 6.25 19.27 -9.76
N GLN A 200 7.33 19.14 -8.99
CA GLN A 200 8.68 19.46 -9.44
C GLN A 200 9.14 18.56 -10.58
N HIS A 201 8.66 17.32 -10.62
CA HIS A 201 9.04 16.31 -11.61
C HIS A 201 8.01 16.12 -12.73
N ALA A 202 6.90 16.85 -12.70
CA ALA A 202 5.97 16.92 -13.81
C ALA A 202 6.62 17.57 -15.03
N SER A 203 6.15 17.21 -16.23
CA SER A 203 6.59 17.87 -17.46
C SER A 203 6.13 19.34 -17.47
N ARG A 204 6.61 20.13 -18.44
CA ARG A 204 6.14 21.52 -18.62
C ARG A 204 4.63 21.64 -18.83
N THR A 205 3.97 20.58 -19.29
CA THR A 205 2.52 20.52 -19.48
C THR A 205 1.79 19.81 -18.33
N GLY A 206 2.48 19.53 -17.22
CA GLY A 206 1.90 18.87 -16.04
C GLY A 206 1.78 17.36 -16.15
N ILE A 207 2.42 16.71 -17.12
CA ILE A 207 2.34 15.26 -17.31
C ILE A 207 3.25 14.55 -16.31
N LEU A 208 2.72 13.52 -15.63
CA LEU A 208 3.45 12.59 -14.77
C LEU A 208 3.68 11.24 -15.47
N SER A 209 4.92 10.75 -15.41
CA SER A 209 5.29 9.40 -15.86
C SER A 209 5.10 8.35 -14.77
N GLU A 210 5.35 7.10 -15.15
CA GLU A 210 5.51 5.99 -14.22
C GLU A 210 6.69 6.18 -13.27
N GLN A 211 7.89 6.41 -13.84
CA GLN A 211 9.15 6.46 -13.11
C GLN A 211 9.93 7.73 -13.41
N LEU A 212 10.89 8.05 -12.54
CA LEU A 212 11.89 9.09 -12.79
C LEU A 212 13.30 8.49 -12.74
N ASN A 213 14.20 9.06 -13.52
CA ASN A 213 15.61 8.78 -13.42
C ASN A 213 16.13 9.28 -12.06
N PRO A 214 16.75 8.40 -11.24
CA PRO A 214 17.17 8.75 -9.88
C PRO A 214 18.32 9.76 -9.82
N THR A 215 19.00 10.05 -10.95
CA THR A 215 20.13 11.00 -10.98
C THR A 215 19.75 12.40 -11.44
N ASN A 216 18.84 12.50 -12.41
CA ASN A 216 18.55 13.75 -13.11
C ASN A 216 17.05 14.09 -13.17
N GLY A 217 16.18 13.23 -12.63
CA GLY A 217 14.73 13.47 -12.55
C GLY A 217 14.00 13.37 -13.89
N MET A 218 14.66 12.95 -14.97
CA MET A 218 14.00 12.75 -16.27
C MET A 218 12.95 11.65 -16.17
N GLN A 219 11.81 11.86 -16.81
CA GLN A 219 10.74 10.87 -16.88
C GLN A 219 11.18 9.61 -17.64
N ILE A 220 10.83 8.44 -17.10
CA ILE A 220 11.13 7.11 -17.65
C ILE A 220 9.82 6.31 -17.76
N SER A 221 9.77 5.41 -18.75
CA SER A 221 8.62 4.52 -19.00
C SER A 221 7.37 5.29 -19.43
N ALA A 222 6.18 4.73 -19.23
CA ALA A 222 4.91 5.28 -19.67
C ALA A 222 4.71 6.73 -19.21
N SER A 223 4.40 7.63 -20.16
CA SER A 223 4.12 9.05 -19.91
C SER A 223 3.15 9.59 -20.97
N PRO A 224 1.93 10.02 -20.60
CA PRO A 224 1.37 10.01 -19.26
C PRO A 224 1.09 8.59 -18.75
N LEU A 225 1.24 8.36 -17.43
CA LEU A 225 0.64 7.20 -16.76
C LEU A 225 -0.61 7.65 -15.99
N THR A 226 -1.77 7.11 -16.35
CA THR A 226 -3.06 7.42 -15.70
C THR A 226 -3.00 7.18 -14.20
N TRP A 227 -2.38 6.09 -13.76
CA TRP A 227 -2.29 5.75 -12.34
C TRP A 227 -1.47 6.78 -11.55
N SER A 228 -0.32 7.25 -12.07
CA SER A 228 0.45 8.34 -11.45
C SER A 228 -0.38 9.60 -11.24
N HIS A 229 -1.19 9.99 -12.24
CA HIS A 229 -2.06 11.17 -12.11
C HIS A 229 -3.19 10.95 -11.10
N THR A 230 -3.79 9.76 -11.09
CA THR A 230 -4.84 9.41 -10.12
C THR A 230 -4.31 9.47 -8.69
N GLU A 231 -3.14 8.89 -8.42
CA GLU A 231 -2.56 8.92 -7.08
C GLU A 231 -2.15 10.33 -6.65
N TYR A 232 -1.66 11.16 -7.57
CA TYR A 232 -1.41 12.57 -7.28
C TYR A 232 -2.70 13.29 -6.86
N ILE A 233 -3.79 13.13 -7.61
CA ILE A 233 -5.08 13.75 -7.30
C ILE A 233 -5.61 13.25 -5.95
N ILE A 234 -5.58 11.94 -5.69
CA ILE A 234 -6.00 11.36 -4.41
C ILE A 234 -5.20 11.98 -3.27
N THR A 235 -3.88 12.09 -3.41
CA THR A 235 -3.01 12.66 -2.37
C THR A 235 -3.34 14.13 -2.08
N VAL A 236 -3.63 14.94 -3.12
CA VAL A 236 -4.06 16.33 -2.95
C VAL A 236 -5.40 16.41 -2.22
N LEU A 237 -6.37 15.56 -2.59
CA LEU A 237 -7.68 15.51 -1.94
C LEU A 237 -7.57 15.07 -0.47
N ASP A 238 -6.75 14.06 -0.19
CA ASP A 238 -6.49 13.58 1.17
C ASP A 238 -5.84 14.69 2.02
N TYR A 239 -4.89 15.45 1.46
CA TYR A 239 -4.26 16.59 2.13
C TYR A 239 -5.28 17.67 2.48
N ILE A 240 -6.12 18.08 1.53
CA ILE A 240 -7.13 19.12 1.74
C ILE A 240 -8.11 18.69 2.83
N LYS A 241 -8.62 17.46 2.74
CA LYS A 241 -9.53 16.92 3.74
C LYS A 241 -8.90 16.90 5.14
N LYS A 242 -7.65 16.44 5.24
CA LYS A 242 -6.93 16.40 6.53
C LYS A 242 -6.67 17.80 7.10
N TYR A 243 -6.39 18.78 6.24
CA TYR A 243 -6.22 20.17 6.64
C TYR A 243 -7.50 20.72 7.28
N GLU A 244 -8.65 20.52 6.62
CA GLU A 244 -9.96 20.92 7.14
C GLU A 244 -10.29 20.23 8.47
N GLU A 245 -10.02 18.93 8.57
CA GLU A 245 -10.21 18.16 9.82
C GLU A 245 -9.40 18.75 10.99
N LEU A 246 -8.11 19.01 10.78
CA LEU A 246 -7.20 19.54 11.81
C LEU A 246 -7.51 21.00 12.17
N GLN A 247 -7.80 21.84 11.17
CA GLN A 247 -8.16 23.24 11.40
C GLN A 247 -9.45 23.36 12.23
N ASN A 248 -10.45 22.52 11.95
CA ASN A 248 -11.69 22.52 12.72
C ASN A 248 -11.47 22.06 14.17
N ALA A 249 -10.56 21.12 14.40
CA ALA A 249 -10.21 20.66 15.75
C ALA A 249 -9.48 21.75 16.57
N GLU A 250 -8.58 22.51 15.96
CA GLU A 250 -7.89 23.66 16.61
C GLU A 250 -8.88 24.78 16.97
N ASN A 251 -9.82 25.09 16.08
CA ASN A 251 -10.84 26.11 16.32
C ASN A 251 -11.85 25.72 17.43
N GLN A 252 -12.05 24.43 17.69
CA GLN A 252 -12.93 23.95 18.78
C GLN A 252 -12.23 23.92 20.15
N THR A 253 -10.90 23.98 20.17
CA THR A 253 -10.08 23.95 21.40
C THR A 253 -9.64 25.35 21.85
N THR A 254 -9.92 26.38 21.05
CA THR A 254 -9.65 27.80 21.32
C THR A 254 -10.92 28.52 21.75
#